data_AF-Q684I1-F1
#
_entry.id   AF-Q684I1-F1
#
_cell.length_a   1.000
_cell.length_b   1.000
_cell.length_c   1.000
_cell.angle_alpha   90.00
_cell.angle_beta   90.00
_cell.angle_gamma   90.00
#
_symmetry.space_group_name_H-M   'P 1'
#
loop_
_entity.id
_entity.type
_entity.pdbx_description
1 polymer ?
#
loop_
_entity_poly.entity_id
_entity_poly.type
_entity_poly.pdbx_seq_one_letter_code
_entity_poly.pdbx_strand_id
1 'polypeptide(L)'
;FDPLANKEYTEEQEQKELLSQTTTPELEADDGFIVTSASSTQSTPSISALSGNISPDSQTSDPITKAVRETIIQPQKDNLIEQILKDLAALTDRDLAEQKRKEIEEEKDKTLSTFFGNPANREFIDKALENSELKKKLESIEIAGYKNVHNTFSVASGYPGG
;
A
#
# COMPACT_ATOMS: atom_id res chain seq x y z
N PHE A 1 55.80 -23.84 -22.53
CA PHE A 1 54.84 -24.89 -22.15
C PHE A 1 53.89 -24.25 -21.16
N ASP A 2 52.72 -23.88 -21.65
CA ASP A 2 51.52 -23.70 -20.83
C ASP A 2 50.68 -24.97 -21.04
N PRO A 3 50.09 -25.53 -19.97
CA PRO A 3 48.69 -25.89 -20.13
C PRO A 3 47.88 -25.54 -18.87
N LEU A 4 47.07 -24.49 -18.99
CA LEU A 4 45.62 -24.52 -18.75
C LEU A 4 45.16 -25.61 -17.76
N ALA A 5 45.34 -25.35 -16.47
CA ALA A 5 44.56 -26.02 -15.45
C ALA A 5 43.14 -25.45 -15.50
N ASN A 6 42.32 -26.01 -16.39
CA ASN A 6 40.87 -25.90 -16.33
C ASN A 6 40.42 -26.39 -14.95
N LYS A 7 40.21 -25.47 -14.00
CA LYS A 7 39.32 -25.73 -12.88
C LYS A 7 37.91 -25.70 -13.45
N GLU A 8 37.45 -26.86 -13.88
CA GLU A 8 36.06 -27.14 -14.16
C GLU A 8 35.31 -27.00 -12.83
N TYR A 9 34.84 -25.78 -12.54
CA TYR A 9 33.87 -25.55 -11.48
C TYR A 9 32.57 -26.15 -11.96
N THR A 10 32.23 -27.31 -11.43
CA THR A 10 30.96 -27.98 -11.72
C THR A 10 29.83 -27.07 -11.24
N GLU A 11 28.87 -26.76 -12.11
CA GLU A 11 27.72 -25.86 -11.84
C GLU A 11 26.97 -26.19 -10.52
N GLU A 12 27.06 -27.44 -10.04
CA GLU A 12 26.50 -27.87 -8.76
C GLU A 12 27.10 -27.19 -7.52
N GLN A 13 28.37 -26.75 -7.55
CA GLN A 13 28.99 -26.08 -6.40
C GLN A 13 28.55 -24.62 -6.30
N GLU A 14 28.47 -23.89 -7.42
CA GLU A 14 27.94 -22.51 -7.43
C GLU A 14 26.45 -22.50 -7.05
N GLN A 15 25.66 -23.47 -7.51
CA GLN A 15 24.23 -23.52 -7.21
C GLN A 15 23.94 -23.76 -5.72
N LYS A 16 24.78 -24.55 -5.03
CA LYS A 16 24.67 -24.77 -3.58
C LYS A 16 25.10 -23.56 -2.76
N GLU A 17 26.15 -22.85 -3.19
CA GLU A 17 26.60 -21.64 -2.50
C GLU A 17 25.62 -20.47 -2.67
N LEU A 18 24.97 -20.35 -3.84
CA LEU A 18 23.89 -19.39 -4.08
C LEU A 18 22.64 -19.71 -3.22
N LEU A 19 22.31 -20.99 -3.05
CA LEU A 19 21.18 -21.42 -2.22
C LEU A 19 21.41 -21.11 -0.73
N SER A 20 22.62 -21.32 -0.23
CA SER A 20 22.94 -21.04 1.18
C SER A 20 22.98 -19.55 1.53
N GLN A 21 23.14 -18.65 0.55
CA GLN A 21 23.08 -17.20 0.79
C GLN A 21 21.67 -16.60 0.65
N THR A 22 20.69 -17.38 0.15
CA THR A 22 19.33 -16.87 -0.11
C THR A 22 18.33 -17.22 1.01
N THR A 23 18.74 -17.90 2.08
CA THR A 23 17.87 -18.11 3.26
C THR A 23 17.94 -16.89 4.17
N THR A 24 17.35 -15.79 3.71
CA THR A 24 16.83 -14.78 4.64
C THR A 24 15.83 -15.51 5.54
N PRO A 25 15.88 -15.41 6.88
CA PRO A 25 14.82 -15.98 7.70
C PRO A 25 13.51 -15.37 7.20
N GLU A 26 12.59 -16.23 6.79
CA GLU A 26 11.22 -15.87 6.51
C GLU A 26 10.71 -15.21 7.79
N LEU A 27 10.56 -13.88 7.77
CA LEU A 27 9.85 -13.19 8.84
C LEU A 27 8.40 -13.67 8.70
N GLU A 28 8.06 -14.73 9.43
CA GLU A 28 6.69 -15.21 9.47
C GLU A 28 5.80 -14.06 9.96
N ALA A 29 4.97 -13.56 9.06
CA ALA A 29 3.91 -12.64 9.41
C ALA A 29 2.81 -13.43 10.12
N ASP A 30 2.22 -12.84 11.16
CA ASP A 30 1.08 -13.41 11.89
C ASP A 30 -0.17 -12.55 11.67
N ASP A 31 -1.33 -13.17 11.77
CA ASP A 31 -2.62 -12.50 11.62
C ASP A 31 -2.94 -11.66 12.86
N GLY A 32 -3.19 -10.36 12.67
CA GLY A 32 -3.57 -9.43 13.74
C GLY A 32 -5.06 -9.10 13.74
N PHE A 33 -5.67 -8.97 14.92
CA PHE A 33 -7.05 -8.50 15.06
C PHE A 33 -7.19 -7.57 16.28
N ILE A 34 -8.04 -6.54 16.18
CA ILE A 34 -8.32 -5.58 17.26
C ILE A 34 -9.82 -5.54 17.52
N VAL A 35 -10.22 -5.65 18.79
CA VAL A 35 -11.62 -5.55 19.22
C VAL A 35 -11.74 -4.48 20.30
N THR A 36 -12.41 -3.38 19.98
CA THR A 36 -12.76 -2.34 20.96
C THR A 36 -14.27 -2.39 21.23
N SER A 37 -14.66 -2.78 22.45
CA SER A 37 -16.05 -2.71 22.90
C SER A 37 -16.36 -1.30 23.45
N ALA A 38 -17.60 -0.83 23.29
CA ALA A 38 -18.04 0.46 23.83
C ALA A 38 -17.97 0.57 25.37
N SER A 39 -17.71 -0.54 26.07
CA SER A 39 -17.57 -0.66 27.53
C SER A 39 -16.16 -1.14 27.93
N SER A 40 -15.12 -0.79 27.16
CA SER A 40 -13.76 -1.24 27.42
C SER A 40 -13.18 -0.68 28.74
N THR A 41 -12.55 -1.54 29.53
CA THR A 41 -11.93 -1.26 30.85
C THR A 41 -10.60 -0.51 30.76
N GLN A 42 -10.20 -0.07 29.57
CA GLN A 42 -9.01 0.77 29.37
C GLN A 42 -9.32 2.24 29.68
N SER A 43 -9.57 2.50 30.95
CA SER A 43 -9.99 3.80 31.47
C SER A 43 -8.80 4.71 31.76
N THR A 44 -8.08 5.13 30.72
CA THR A 44 -7.27 6.36 30.78
C THR A 44 -7.88 7.39 29.83
N PRO A 45 -7.81 8.71 30.10
CA PRO A 45 -8.50 9.71 29.28
C PRO A 45 -8.15 9.63 27.79
N SER A 46 -6.87 9.38 27.46
CA SER A 46 -6.40 9.22 26.07
C SER A 46 -6.93 7.96 25.40
N ILE A 47 -7.01 6.84 26.12
CA ILE A 47 -7.55 5.59 25.55
C ILE A 47 -9.07 5.61 25.54
N SER A 48 -9.72 6.26 26.50
CA SER A 48 -11.17 6.53 26.48
C SER A 48 -11.55 7.50 25.36
N ALA A 49 -10.67 8.41 24.94
CA ALA A 49 -10.82 9.24 23.74
C ALA A 49 -10.37 8.56 22.44
N LEU A 50 -10.02 7.27 22.48
CA LEU A 50 -9.79 6.43 21.29
C LEU A 50 -10.86 5.32 21.23
N SER A 51 -11.24 4.77 22.39
CA SER A 51 -12.26 3.73 22.59
C SER A 51 -13.69 4.27 22.72
N GLY A 52 -13.87 5.50 23.21
CA GLY A 52 -15.16 6.20 23.35
C GLY A 52 -15.58 6.94 22.08
N ASN A 53 -14.84 6.78 20.99
CA ASN A 53 -15.07 7.49 19.73
C ASN A 53 -16.11 6.78 18.84
N ILE A 54 -16.83 5.83 19.41
CA ILE A 54 -18.09 5.31 18.88
C ILE A 54 -19.23 6.24 19.35
N SER A 55 -19.06 7.55 19.19
CA SER A 55 -20.14 8.53 19.33
C SER A 55 -20.69 8.82 17.93
N PRO A 56 -22.02 8.84 17.72
CA PRO A 56 -22.59 8.82 16.38
C PRO A 56 -22.42 10.13 15.59
N ASP A 57 -21.83 11.20 16.17
CA ASP A 57 -22.03 12.55 15.61
C ASP A 57 -20.82 13.50 15.55
N SER A 58 -19.56 13.07 15.73
CA SER A 58 -18.43 14.01 15.53
C SER A 58 -17.07 13.47 15.07
N GLN A 59 -16.91 12.16 14.88
CA GLN A 59 -15.76 11.58 14.16
C GLN A 59 -16.25 10.50 13.19
N THR A 60 -15.89 10.65 11.91
CA THR A 60 -16.43 9.82 10.81
C THR A 60 -15.78 8.44 10.66
N SER A 61 -14.70 8.13 11.41
CA SER A 61 -14.02 6.83 11.38
C SER A 61 -13.13 6.61 12.61
N ASP A 62 -12.97 5.36 13.04
CA ASP A 62 -12.04 4.98 14.10
C ASP A 62 -10.55 5.21 13.68
N PRO A 63 -9.61 5.29 14.65
CA PRO A 63 -8.20 5.59 14.37
C PRO A 63 -7.50 4.61 13.43
N ILE A 64 -7.85 3.31 13.47
CA ILE A 64 -7.22 2.27 12.64
C ILE A 64 -7.73 2.44 11.21
N THR A 65 -9.05 2.56 11.04
CA THR A 65 -9.66 2.85 9.74
C THR A 65 -9.10 4.13 9.11
N LYS A 66 -8.89 5.17 9.91
CA LYS A 66 -8.26 6.42 9.44
C LYS A 66 -6.81 6.18 9.01
N ALA A 67 -6.00 5.50 9.82
CA ALA A 67 -4.60 5.24 9.50
C ALA A 67 -4.43 4.39 8.23
N VAL A 68 -5.26 3.36 8.03
CA VAL A 68 -5.25 2.55 6.80
C VAL A 68 -5.61 3.40 5.58
N ARG A 69 -6.60 4.31 5.70
CA ARG A 69 -6.94 5.23 4.62
C ARG A 69 -5.78 6.16 4.27
N GLU A 70 -5.14 6.74 5.28
CA GLU A 70 -4.08 7.76 5.08
C GLU A 70 -2.76 7.16 4.63
N THR A 71 -2.42 5.94 5.07
CA THR A 71 -1.09 5.34 4.81
C THR A 71 -1.07 4.37 3.64
N ILE A 72 -2.23 3.81 3.25
CA ILE A 72 -2.31 2.78 2.20
C ILE A 72 -3.25 3.24 1.08
N ILE A 73 -4.53 3.42 1.39
CA ILE A 73 -5.57 3.60 0.35
C ILE A 73 -5.38 4.91 -0.41
N GLN A 74 -5.17 6.04 0.27
CA GLN A 74 -5.00 7.33 -0.40
C GLN A 74 -3.67 7.37 -1.17
N PRO A 75 -2.52 6.95 -0.62
CA PRO A 75 -1.28 6.85 -1.39
C PRO A 75 -1.36 5.94 -2.61
N GLN A 76 -2.07 4.80 -2.53
CA GLN A 76 -2.32 3.93 -3.68
C GLN A 76 -3.09 4.67 -4.78
N LYS A 77 -4.18 5.36 -4.41
CA LYS A 77 -4.98 6.17 -5.33
C LYS A 77 -4.15 7.28 -5.97
N ASP A 78 -3.36 7.99 -5.18
CA ASP A 78 -2.55 9.11 -5.64
C ASP A 78 -1.51 8.66 -6.68
N ASN A 79 -0.82 7.54 -6.42
CA ASN A 79 0.17 6.99 -7.35
C ASN A 79 -0.49 6.45 -8.63
N LEU A 80 -1.65 5.80 -8.50
CA LEU A 80 -2.40 5.33 -9.66
C LEU A 80 -2.85 6.51 -10.55
N ILE A 81 -3.33 7.59 -9.95
CA ILE A 81 -3.76 8.79 -10.69
C ILE A 81 -2.57 9.50 -11.32
N GLU A 82 -1.44 9.60 -10.62
CA GLU A 82 -0.21 10.13 -11.21
C GLU A 82 0.20 9.33 -12.45
N GLN A 83 0.07 8.00 -12.41
CA GLN A 83 0.36 7.15 -13.57
C GLN A 83 -0.66 7.34 -14.71
N ILE A 84 -1.96 7.39 -14.40
CA ILE A 84 -3.01 7.65 -15.39
C ILE A 84 -2.74 8.99 -16.10
N LEU A 85 -2.37 10.04 -15.37
CA LEU A 85 -2.05 11.34 -15.96
C LEU A 85 -0.83 11.28 -16.90
N LYS A 86 0.18 10.46 -16.59
CA LYS A 86 1.32 10.21 -17.50
C LYS A 86 0.89 9.46 -18.76
N ASP A 87 0.06 8.43 -18.61
CA ASP A 87 -0.43 7.63 -19.72
C ASP A 87 -1.33 8.46 -20.66
N LEU A 88 -2.16 9.35 -20.09
CA LEU A 88 -2.96 10.31 -20.86
C LEU A 88 -2.09 11.28 -21.65
N ALA A 89 -0.95 11.73 -21.11
CA ALA A 89 -0.02 12.60 -21.83
C ALA A 89 0.61 11.93 -23.08
N ALA A 90 0.72 10.60 -23.07
CA ALA A 90 1.20 9.79 -24.19
C ALA A 90 0.09 9.42 -25.19
N LEU A 91 -1.17 9.74 -24.90
CA LEU A 91 -2.31 9.37 -25.73
C LEU A 91 -2.33 10.19 -27.05
N THR A 92 -2.70 9.53 -28.14
CA THR A 92 -2.77 10.16 -29.47
C THR A 92 -3.99 11.06 -29.62
N ASP A 93 -5.14 10.62 -29.11
CA ASP A 93 -6.36 11.40 -29.03
C ASP A 93 -6.25 12.48 -27.93
N ARG A 94 -5.99 13.71 -28.36
CA ARG A 94 -5.74 14.84 -27.46
C ARG A 94 -7.02 15.30 -26.76
N ASP A 95 -8.15 15.26 -27.44
CA ASP A 95 -9.43 15.72 -26.90
C ASP A 95 -9.87 14.79 -25.76
N LEU A 96 -9.75 13.47 -25.97
CA LEU A 96 -10.01 12.49 -24.91
C LEU A 96 -9.05 12.64 -23.73
N ALA A 97 -7.76 12.87 -24.00
CA ALA A 97 -6.77 13.06 -22.94
C ALA A 97 -7.04 14.31 -22.09
N GLU A 98 -7.40 15.42 -22.72
CA GLU A 98 -7.75 16.66 -22.03
C GLU A 98 -9.05 16.53 -21.24
N GLN A 99 -10.07 15.89 -21.81
CA GLN A 99 -11.32 15.61 -21.11
C GLN A 99 -11.06 14.80 -19.84
N LYS A 100 -10.33 13.68 -19.94
CA LYS A 100 -10.05 12.80 -18.79
C LYS A 100 -9.19 13.49 -17.73
N ARG A 101 -8.21 14.28 -18.15
CA ARG A 101 -7.40 15.09 -17.22
C ARG A 101 -8.25 16.10 -16.46
N LYS A 102 -9.20 16.74 -17.13
CA LYS A 102 -10.12 17.69 -16.50
C LYS A 102 -11.05 17.00 -15.50
N GLU A 103 -11.61 15.84 -15.85
CA GLU A 103 -12.42 15.02 -14.93
C GLU A 103 -11.65 14.69 -13.63
N ILE A 104 -10.36 14.34 -13.74
CA ILE A 104 -9.49 14.07 -12.59
C ILE A 104 -9.27 15.33 -11.75
N GLU A 105 -8.90 16.46 -12.37
CA GLU A 105 -8.59 17.70 -11.64
C GLU A 105 -9.82 18.28 -10.93
N GLU A 106 -11.00 18.20 -11.53
CA GLU A 106 -12.27 18.66 -10.93
C GLU A 106 -12.69 17.86 -9.69
N GLU A 107 -12.23 16.60 -9.59
CA GLU A 107 -12.53 15.74 -8.46
C GLU A 107 -11.33 15.54 -7.52
N LYS A 108 -10.16 16.10 -7.80
CA LYS A 108 -8.91 15.82 -7.05
C LYS A 108 -8.98 16.14 -5.56
N ASP A 109 -9.75 17.15 -5.16
CA ASP A 109 -9.98 17.52 -3.75
C ASP A 109 -11.01 16.63 -3.04
N LYS A 110 -11.65 15.74 -3.80
CA LYS A 110 -12.57 14.70 -3.32
C LYS A 110 -11.81 13.39 -3.49
N THR A 111 -12.20 12.33 -2.80
CA THR A 111 -11.48 11.03 -2.77
C THR A 111 -11.48 10.26 -4.11
N LEU A 112 -11.73 10.96 -5.23
CA LEU A 112 -11.87 10.48 -6.60
C LEU A 112 -12.94 9.39 -6.72
N SER A 113 -13.97 9.46 -5.88
CA SER A 113 -14.99 8.43 -5.75
C SER A 113 -15.79 8.25 -7.04
N THR A 114 -16.10 9.34 -7.73
CA THR A 114 -16.83 9.32 -9.01
C THR A 114 -15.93 8.78 -10.11
N PHE A 115 -14.67 9.22 -10.16
CA PHE A 115 -13.68 8.73 -11.12
C PHE A 115 -13.50 7.21 -11.01
N PHE A 116 -13.24 6.68 -9.82
CA PHE A 116 -13.08 5.24 -9.59
C PHE A 116 -14.39 4.46 -9.70
N GLY A 117 -15.54 5.10 -9.46
CA GLY A 117 -16.87 4.51 -9.60
C GLY A 117 -17.40 4.48 -11.04
N ASN A 118 -16.76 5.19 -11.98
CA ASN A 118 -17.21 5.28 -13.36
C ASN A 118 -16.62 4.14 -14.21
N PRO A 119 -17.46 3.24 -14.78
CA PRO A 119 -16.98 2.14 -15.61
C PRO A 119 -16.19 2.58 -16.85
N ALA A 120 -16.45 3.78 -17.38
CA ALA A 120 -15.71 4.32 -18.52
C ALA A 120 -14.23 4.62 -18.21
N ASN A 121 -13.87 4.73 -16.92
CA ASN A 121 -12.50 4.97 -16.51
C ASN A 121 -11.70 3.68 -16.29
N ARG A 122 -12.36 2.51 -16.34
CA ARG A 122 -11.76 1.21 -16.06
C ARG A 122 -10.60 0.89 -16.99
N GLU A 123 -10.69 1.24 -18.27
CA GLU A 123 -9.60 1.02 -19.23
C GLU A 123 -8.32 1.79 -18.86
N PHE A 124 -8.46 3.05 -18.43
CA PHE A 124 -7.31 3.86 -18.00
C PHE A 124 -6.70 3.32 -16.70
N ILE A 125 -7.55 2.85 -15.77
CA ILE A 125 -7.11 2.24 -14.51
C ILE A 125 -6.37 0.93 -14.79
N ASP A 126 -6.95 0.02 -15.57
CA ASP A 126 -6.37 -1.29 -15.89
C ASP A 126 -5.01 -1.10 -16.58
N LYS A 127 -4.92 -0.21 -17.58
CA LYS A 127 -3.68 0.11 -18.29
C LYS A 127 -2.59 0.65 -17.36
N ALA A 128 -2.95 1.56 -16.44
CA ALA A 128 -1.99 2.09 -15.49
C ALA A 128 -1.48 1.01 -14.54
N LEU A 129 -2.33 0.08 -14.11
CA LEU A 129 -1.98 -1.03 -13.21
C LEU A 129 -1.07 -2.09 -13.86
N GLU A 130 -1.05 -2.18 -15.19
CA GLU A 130 -0.08 -3.02 -15.93
C GLU A 130 1.35 -2.44 -15.90
N ASN A 131 1.53 -1.18 -15.50
CA ASN A 131 2.83 -0.54 -15.42
C ASN A 131 3.69 -1.10 -14.26
N SER A 132 4.83 -1.72 -14.60
CA SER A 132 5.73 -2.32 -13.61
C SER A 132 6.37 -1.31 -12.64
N GLU A 133 6.58 -0.06 -13.05
CA GLU A 133 7.11 0.99 -12.17
C GLU A 133 6.05 1.43 -11.16
N LEU A 134 4.79 1.57 -11.59
CA LEU A 134 3.68 1.80 -10.68
C LEU A 134 3.58 0.65 -9.69
N LYS A 135 3.62 -0.60 -10.17
CA LYS A 135 3.52 -1.78 -9.30
C LYS A 135 4.58 -1.78 -8.20
N LYS A 136 5.84 -1.50 -8.54
CA LYS A 136 6.94 -1.38 -7.56
C LYS A 136 6.70 -0.27 -6.52
N LYS A 137 6.16 0.88 -6.95
CA LYS A 137 5.80 1.97 -6.03
C LYS A 137 4.69 1.56 -5.07
N LEU A 138 3.63 0.93 -5.59
CA LEU A 138 2.50 0.47 -4.79
C LEU A 138 2.95 -0.58 -3.76
N GLU A 139 3.77 -1.55 -4.15
CA GLU A 139 4.31 -2.56 -3.24
C GLU A 139 5.15 -1.93 -2.12
N SER A 140 6.00 -0.94 -2.45
CA SER A 140 6.79 -0.23 -1.45
C SER A 140 5.91 0.54 -0.46
N ILE A 141 4.83 1.15 -0.94
CA ILE A 141 3.85 1.87 -0.11
C ILE A 141 3.08 0.89 0.77
N GLU A 142 2.62 -0.23 0.23
CA GLU A 142 1.88 -1.26 0.96
C GLU A 142 2.72 -1.83 2.09
N ILE A 143 3.95 -2.27 1.81
CA ILE A 143 4.86 -2.85 2.82
C ILE A 143 5.14 -1.84 3.93
N ALA A 144 5.45 -0.58 3.59
CA ALA A 144 5.71 0.46 4.59
C ALA A 144 4.45 0.84 5.37
N GLY A 145 3.31 0.97 4.68
CA GLY A 145 2.02 1.31 5.25
C GLY A 145 1.55 0.29 6.28
N TYR A 146 1.52 -0.99 5.92
CA TYR A 146 1.14 -2.07 6.85
C TYR A 146 2.09 -2.13 8.06
N LYS A 147 3.41 -2.02 7.84
CA LYS A 147 4.39 -1.97 8.94
C LYS A 147 4.12 -0.80 9.88
N ASN A 148 3.85 0.39 9.34
CA ASN A 148 3.59 1.58 10.14
C ASN A 148 2.29 1.44 10.95
N VAL A 149 1.22 0.94 10.33
CA VAL A 149 -0.06 0.68 11.02
C VAL A 149 0.15 -0.33 12.15
N HIS A 150 0.74 -1.48 11.87
CA HIS A 150 0.98 -2.51 12.91
C HIS A 150 1.90 -2.00 14.02
N ASN A 151 3.00 -1.32 13.69
CA ASN A 151 3.89 -0.78 14.71
C ASN A 151 3.23 0.30 15.57
N THR A 152 2.29 1.06 15.02
CA THR A 152 1.58 2.13 15.75
C THR A 152 0.51 1.55 16.67
N PHE A 153 -0.21 0.53 16.21
CA PHE A 153 -1.39 0.01 16.89
C PHE A 153 -1.19 -1.35 17.55
N SER A 154 0.00 -1.95 17.54
CA SER A 154 0.23 -3.24 18.20
C SER A 154 0.37 -3.12 19.72
N VAL A 155 -0.16 -4.11 20.46
CA VAL A 155 0.12 -4.30 21.90
C VAL A 155 1.63 -4.39 22.18
N ALA A 156 2.39 -5.07 21.34
CA ALA A 156 3.82 -5.27 21.54
C ALA A 156 4.61 -3.95 21.45
N SER A 157 4.10 -2.99 20.68
CA SER A 157 4.61 -1.61 20.60
C SER A 157 4.10 -0.71 21.73
N GLY A 158 3.26 -1.23 22.63
CA GLY A 158 2.71 -0.50 23.76
C GLY A 158 1.38 0.21 23.49
N TYR A 159 0.71 -0.06 22.36
CA TYR A 159 -0.64 0.44 22.12
C TYR A 159 -1.65 -0.40 22.93
N PRO A 160 -2.32 0.18 23.95
CA PRO A 160 -3.22 -0.60 24.79
C PRO A 160 -4.42 -1.11 23.97
N GLY A 161 -4.65 -2.43 24.00
CA GLY A 161 -5.84 -3.05 23.40
C GLY A 161 -5.79 -3.14 21.88
N GLY A 162 -4.61 -2.94 21.30
CA GLY A 162 -4.32 -3.18 19.90
C GLY A 162 -3.86 -4.59 19.62
#